data_AF-A0A9E5AWX1-F1
#
_entry.id   AF-A0A9E5AWX1-F1
#
_cell.length_a   1.000
_cell.length_b   1.000
_cell.length_c   1.000
_cell.angle_alpha   90.00
_cell.angle_beta   90.00
_cell.angle_gamma   90.00
#
_symmetry.space_group_name_H-M   'P 1'
#
loop_
_entity.id
_entity.type
_entity.pdbx_description
1 polymer ?
#
loop_
_entity_poly.entity_id
_entity_poly.type
_entity_poly.pdbx_seq_one_letter_code
_entity_poly.pdbx_strand_id
1 'polypeptide(L)'
;MTLTNEGADQIVDGLAIDIAGNKNFTAVMVSIDKTVPTVTGQPANGDVICTLRPPLVVAFSDELSGIDATSLHVLLDGTNITANFQTFAAGAYFVPTNNLAVGSHTWHISIADVAGSAVASSATFTVDTNAACPTITDLNIADGTELPDVEAVWVQGKRGDTNTSASFTVNFGSP
;
A
#
# COMPACT_ATOMS: atom_id res chain seq x y z
N MET A 1 -37.28 7.89 6.74
CA MET A 1 -36.39 7.25 5.74
C MET A 1 -35.11 6.87 6.46
N THR A 2 -34.64 5.64 6.33
CA THR A 2 -33.36 5.20 6.88
C THR A 2 -32.50 4.72 5.73
N LEU A 3 -31.31 5.31 5.54
CA LEU A 3 -30.31 4.78 4.64
C LEU A 3 -29.53 3.70 5.39
N THR A 4 -29.50 2.49 4.84
CA THR A 4 -28.82 1.34 5.45
C THR A 4 -27.88 0.62 4.51
N ASN A 5 -27.95 0.90 3.20
CA ASN A 5 -27.16 0.22 2.20
C ASN A 5 -25.89 1.01 1.90
N GLU A 6 -24.85 0.30 1.51
CA GLU A 6 -23.63 0.90 0.98
C GLU A 6 -23.93 1.65 -0.32
N GLY A 7 -23.22 2.76 -0.53
CA GLY A 7 -23.29 3.54 -1.76
C GLY A 7 -22.89 5.00 -1.55
N ALA A 8 -22.34 5.58 -2.60
CA ALA A 8 -22.03 7.01 -2.69
C ALA A 8 -23.29 7.85 -2.96
N ASP A 9 -23.29 9.08 -2.45
CA ASP A 9 -24.22 10.15 -2.85
C ASP A 9 -25.71 9.77 -2.81
N GLN A 10 -26.09 8.94 -1.85
CA GLN A 10 -27.48 8.51 -1.69
C GLN A 10 -28.35 9.69 -1.24
N ILE A 11 -29.45 9.94 -1.96
CA ILE A 11 -30.32 11.10 -1.74
C ILE A 11 -31.33 10.82 -0.62
N VAL A 12 -31.41 11.74 0.33
CA VAL A 12 -32.46 11.80 1.35
C VAL A 12 -33.29 13.06 1.15
N ASP A 13 -34.57 12.88 0.82
CA ASP A 13 -35.51 13.98 0.61
C ASP A 13 -36.30 14.32 1.89
N GLY A 14 -36.53 15.61 2.10
CA GLY A 14 -37.44 16.17 3.10
C GLY A 14 -38.57 16.94 2.45
N LEU A 15 -39.81 16.61 2.81
CA LEU A 15 -41.02 17.28 2.32
C LEU A 15 -41.77 17.94 3.48
N ALA A 16 -41.96 19.26 3.40
CA ALA A 16 -42.83 20.01 4.27
C ALA A 16 -44.14 20.32 3.54
N ILE A 17 -45.28 20.01 4.18
CA ILE A 17 -46.62 20.35 3.69
C ILE A 17 -47.35 21.13 4.79
N ASP A 18 -47.88 22.31 4.49
CA ASP A 18 -48.72 23.05 5.43
C ASP A 18 -50.19 22.59 5.38
N ILE A 19 -51.03 23.12 6.26
CA ILE A 19 -52.47 22.77 6.33
C ILE A 19 -53.22 23.17 5.05
N ALA A 20 -52.75 24.18 4.32
CA ALA A 20 -53.32 24.63 3.06
C ALA A 20 -52.85 23.78 1.86
N GLY A 21 -51.90 22.86 2.05
CA GLY A 21 -51.35 21.99 1.02
C GLY A 21 -50.14 22.57 0.27
N ASN A 22 -49.58 23.71 0.71
CA ASN A 22 -48.34 24.24 0.15
C ASN A 22 -47.18 23.30 0.46
N LYS A 23 -46.30 23.06 -0.52
CA LYS A 23 -45.19 22.11 -0.41
C LYS A 23 -43.85 22.80 -0.55
N ASN A 24 -42.87 22.38 0.25
CA ASN A 24 -41.46 22.71 0.05
C ASN A 24 -40.60 21.46 0.19
N PHE A 25 -39.47 21.42 -0.51
CA PHE A 25 -38.57 20.27 -0.57
C PHE A 25 -37.14 20.67 -0.18
N THR A 26 -36.42 19.74 0.42
CA THR A 26 -34.97 19.81 0.63
C THR A 26 -34.38 18.43 0.38
N ALA A 27 -33.13 18.36 -0.04
CA ALA A 27 -32.42 17.10 -0.24
C ALA A 27 -31.01 17.19 0.35
N VAL A 28 -30.48 16.07 0.84
CA VAL A 28 -29.08 15.91 1.23
C VAL A 28 -28.53 14.63 0.61
N MET A 29 -27.26 14.66 0.20
CA MET A 29 -26.54 13.48 -0.26
C MET A 29 -25.74 12.89 0.88
N VAL A 30 -25.81 11.57 1.04
CA VAL A 30 -25.14 10.82 2.10
C VAL A 30 -24.44 9.62 1.48
N SER A 31 -23.15 9.48 1.72
CA SER A 31 -22.40 8.28 1.37
C SER A 31 -22.31 7.35 2.58
N ILE A 32 -22.58 6.06 2.38
CA ILE A 32 -22.39 5.01 3.39
C ILE A 32 -21.37 4.05 2.83
N ASP A 33 -20.24 3.95 3.50
CA ASP A 33 -19.23 2.94 3.25
C ASP A 33 -19.17 1.96 4.42
N LYS A 34 -19.12 0.68 4.07
CA LYS A 34 -19.01 -0.46 5.00
C LYS A 34 -17.95 -1.45 4.55
N THR A 35 -17.35 -1.21 3.39
CA THR A 35 -16.35 -2.10 2.82
C THR A 35 -15.06 -1.88 3.60
N VAL A 36 -14.37 -2.98 3.87
CA VAL A 36 -13.08 -2.92 4.55
C VAL A 36 -12.01 -2.70 3.48
N PRO A 37 -11.03 -1.81 3.69
CA PRO A 37 -9.96 -1.60 2.72
C PRO A 37 -9.12 -2.86 2.53
N THR A 38 -8.41 -2.95 1.41
CA THR A 38 -7.41 -4.00 1.20
C THR A 38 -6.03 -3.52 1.61
N VAL A 39 -5.20 -4.43 2.13
CA VAL A 39 -3.79 -4.16 2.42
C VAL A 39 -2.93 -5.39 2.13
N THR A 40 -1.77 -5.15 1.50
CA THR A 40 -0.75 -6.17 1.25
C THR A 40 0.63 -5.61 1.59
N GLY A 41 1.57 -6.53 1.83
CA GLY A 41 2.94 -6.18 2.16
C GLY A 41 3.95 -7.02 1.37
N GLN A 42 5.06 -6.40 0.98
CA GLN A 42 6.30 -7.06 0.58
C GLN A 42 7.45 -6.69 1.54
N PRO A 43 8.26 -7.63 2.03
CA PRO A 43 8.26 -9.08 1.74
C PRO A 43 6.98 -9.83 2.16
N ALA A 44 6.50 -10.72 1.31
CA ALA A 44 5.33 -11.54 1.55
C ALA A 44 5.63 -12.69 2.53
N ASN A 45 4.56 -13.35 3.00
CA ASN A 45 4.71 -14.46 3.93
C ASN A 45 5.39 -15.65 3.25
N GLY A 46 6.50 -16.11 3.84
CA GLY A 46 7.33 -17.21 3.33
C GLY A 46 8.47 -16.76 2.43
N ASP A 47 8.60 -15.47 2.13
CA ASP A 47 9.69 -14.98 1.29
C ASP A 47 11.06 -15.21 1.95
N VAL A 48 12.05 -15.52 1.11
CA VAL A 48 13.47 -15.56 1.49
C VAL A 48 14.18 -14.41 0.79
N ILE A 49 14.70 -13.46 1.58
CA ILE A 49 15.28 -12.21 1.10
C ILE A 49 16.79 -12.22 1.28
N CYS A 50 17.48 -12.01 0.16
CA CYS A 50 18.93 -12.09 0.04
C CYS A 50 19.69 -10.79 0.29
N THR A 51 19.05 -9.85 0.99
CA THR A 51 19.67 -8.58 1.40
C THR A 51 19.32 -8.29 2.84
N LEU A 52 20.27 -7.70 3.58
CA LEU A 52 20.06 -7.29 4.97
C LEU A 52 19.19 -6.03 5.08
N ARG A 53 18.92 -5.35 3.97
CA ARG A 53 18.11 -4.11 3.94
C ARG A 53 16.99 -4.27 2.91
N PRO A 54 16.06 -5.20 3.13
CA PRO A 54 14.98 -5.44 2.18
C PRO A 54 14.08 -4.20 2.08
N PRO A 55 13.66 -3.78 0.87
CA PRO A 55 12.60 -2.78 0.76
C PRO A 55 11.31 -3.34 1.37
N LEU A 56 10.71 -2.59 2.29
CA LEU A 56 9.40 -2.86 2.84
C LEU A 56 8.38 -2.01 2.09
N VAL A 57 7.45 -2.67 1.39
CA VAL A 57 6.44 -2.03 0.55
C VAL A 57 5.06 -2.42 1.04
N VAL A 58 4.25 -1.44 1.39
CA VAL A 58 2.82 -1.63 1.71
C VAL A 58 2.00 -1.12 0.54
N ALA A 59 1.02 -1.90 0.10
CA ALA A 59 0.02 -1.44 -0.88
C ALA A 59 -1.37 -1.55 -0.26
N PHE A 60 -2.21 -0.55 -0.50
CA PHE A 60 -3.56 -0.48 0.03
C PHE A 60 -4.52 0.12 -0.99
N SER A 61 -5.80 -0.26 -0.88
CA SER A 61 -6.86 0.29 -1.74
C SER A 61 -8.20 0.27 -1.03
N ASP A 62 -9.03 1.26 -1.35
CA ASP A 62 -10.44 1.32 -1.01
C ASP A 62 -11.21 1.94 -2.18
N GLU A 63 -12.43 1.46 -2.46
CA GLU A 63 -13.19 1.85 -3.64
C GLU A 63 -14.18 3.01 -3.39
N LEU A 64 -14.56 3.29 -2.13
CA LEU A 64 -15.68 4.18 -1.84
C LEU A 64 -15.27 5.39 -0.99
N SER A 65 -14.88 5.20 0.28
CA SER A 65 -14.46 6.32 1.14
C SER A 65 -13.00 6.72 0.94
N GLY A 66 -12.20 5.85 0.34
CA GLY A 66 -10.77 6.03 0.18
C GLY A 66 -10.01 5.69 1.48
N ILE A 67 -8.68 5.76 1.40
CA ILE A 67 -7.81 5.35 2.50
C ILE A 67 -7.50 6.53 3.43
N ASP A 68 -7.65 6.33 4.74
CA ASP A 68 -7.05 7.22 5.74
C ASP A 68 -5.57 6.85 5.92
N ALA A 69 -4.69 7.47 5.14
CA ALA A 69 -3.26 7.21 5.20
C ALA A 69 -2.63 7.50 6.57
N THR A 70 -3.26 8.34 7.41
CA THR A 70 -2.76 8.66 8.75
C THR A 70 -3.00 7.53 9.75
N SER A 71 -3.90 6.60 9.43
CA SER A 71 -4.18 5.40 10.21
C SER A 71 -3.18 4.25 9.98
N LEU A 72 -2.26 4.40 9.02
CA LEU A 72 -1.24 3.39 8.75
C LEU A 72 -0.42 3.15 10.02
N HIS A 73 -0.27 1.87 10.37
CA HIS A 73 0.58 1.45 11.47
C HIS A 73 1.31 0.17 11.10
N VAL A 74 2.64 0.19 11.23
CA VAL A 74 3.53 -0.92 10.86
C VAL A 74 4.46 -1.27 12.01
N LEU A 75 4.46 -2.55 12.37
CA LEU A 75 5.40 -3.15 13.32
C LEU A 75 6.33 -4.12 12.56
N LEU A 76 7.63 -4.09 12.88
CA LEU A 76 8.60 -5.11 12.47
C LEU A 76 9.21 -5.72 13.73
N ASP A 77 9.04 -7.03 13.91
CA ASP A 77 9.43 -7.79 15.10
C ASP A 77 8.91 -7.15 16.41
N GLY A 78 7.69 -6.63 16.35
CA GLY A 78 7.04 -5.92 17.46
C GLY A 78 7.47 -4.47 17.66
N THR A 79 8.47 -3.98 16.91
CA THR A 79 8.91 -2.57 16.97
C THR A 79 8.12 -1.72 15.98
N ASN A 80 7.57 -0.60 16.46
CA ASN A 80 6.87 0.35 15.58
C ASN A 80 7.86 1.09 14.67
N ILE A 81 7.68 0.92 13.36
CA ILE A 81 8.50 1.53 12.31
C ILE A 81 7.69 2.43 11.38
N THR A 82 6.44 2.74 11.73
CA THR A 82 5.48 3.51 10.92
C THR A 82 6.07 4.82 10.42
N ALA A 83 6.74 5.58 11.31
CA ALA A 83 7.30 6.89 10.99
C ALA A 83 8.45 6.86 9.97
N ASN A 84 8.99 5.67 9.66
CA ASN A 84 10.06 5.52 8.68
C ASN A 84 9.53 5.38 7.25
N PHE A 85 8.24 5.14 7.07
CA PHE A 85 7.62 4.99 5.77
C PHE A 85 7.37 6.35 5.12
N GLN A 86 7.70 6.43 3.83
CA GLN A 86 7.14 7.43 2.94
C GLN A 86 5.79 6.93 2.45
N THR A 87 4.72 7.69 2.70
CA THR A 87 3.35 7.33 2.34
C THR A 87 2.90 8.05 1.07
N PHE A 88 2.22 7.32 0.20
CA PHE A 88 1.61 7.77 -1.05
C PHE A 88 0.11 7.45 -1.05
N ALA A 89 -0.60 7.88 -2.09
CA ALA A 89 -2.05 7.71 -2.18
C ALA A 89 -2.53 6.24 -2.15
N ALA A 90 -1.71 5.29 -2.60
CA ALA A 90 -2.07 3.86 -2.72
C ALA A 90 -1.03 2.91 -2.11
N GLY A 91 -0.07 3.43 -1.34
CA GLY A 91 0.94 2.60 -0.72
C GLY A 91 1.93 3.36 0.13
N ALA A 92 2.84 2.64 0.75
CA ALA A 92 3.92 3.19 1.55
C ALA A 92 5.22 2.41 1.33
N TYR A 93 6.35 3.10 1.43
CA TYR A 93 7.67 2.54 1.15
C TYR A 93 8.69 2.89 2.23
N PHE A 94 9.52 1.92 2.60
CA PHE A 94 10.66 2.12 3.50
C PHE A 94 11.80 1.16 3.16
N VAL A 95 13.04 1.65 3.19
CA VAL A 95 14.23 0.78 3.22
C VAL A 95 14.92 0.94 4.57
N PRO A 96 15.08 -0.15 5.35
CA PRO A 96 15.84 -0.12 6.60
C PRO A 96 17.19 0.59 6.41
N THR A 97 17.51 1.53 7.30
CA THR A 97 18.81 2.22 7.29
C THR A 97 19.90 1.36 7.89
N ASN A 98 19.54 0.53 8.86
CA ASN A 98 20.39 -0.49 9.47
C ASN A 98 20.09 -1.87 8.88
N ASN A 99 21.08 -2.75 8.94
CA ASN A 99 20.92 -4.15 8.57
C ASN A 99 19.95 -4.84 9.52
N LEU A 100 18.99 -5.56 8.96
CA LEU A 100 18.27 -6.61 9.65
C LEU A 100 19.22 -7.79 9.91
N ALA A 101 18.91 -8.57 10.95
CA ALA A 101 19.65 -9.79 11.23
C ALA A 101 19.37 -10.86 10.16
N VAL A 102 20.26 -11.83 10.01
CA VAL A 102 19.93 -13.06 9.28
C VAL A 102 18.96 -13.87 10.14
N GLY A 103 17.88 -14.36 9.54
CA GLY A 103 16.85 -15.14 10.22
C GLY A 103 15.43 -14.68 9.91
N SER A 104 14.48 -15.17 10.70
CA SER A 104 13.05 -14.89 10.55
C SER A 104 12.71 -13.50 11.08
N HIS A 105 11.92 -12.76 10.32
CA HIS A 105 11.36 -11.46 10.66
C HIS A 105 9.85 -11.47 10.41
N THR A 106 9.07 -10.90 11.33
CA THR A 106 7.61 -10.81 11.19
C THR A 106 7.21 -9.35 11.23
N TRP A 107 6.42 -8.95 10.24
CA TRP A 107 5.85 -7.61 10.19
C TRP A 107 4.32 -7.65 10.20
N HIS A 108 3.75 -6.67 10.87
CA HIS A 108 2.32 -6.47 11.04
C HIS A 108 1.97 -5.09 10.49
N ILE A 109 0.93 -5.03 9.67
CA ILE A 109 0.45 -3.82 9.01
C ILE A 109 -1.02 -3.66 9.38
N SER A 110 -1.44 -2.48 9.78
CA SER A 110 -2.86 -2.12 9.88
C SER A 110 -3.14 -0.77 9.27
N ILE A 111 -4.31 -0.62 8.68
CA ILE A 111 -4.78 0.63 8.06
C ILE A 111 -6.30 0.67 8.06
N ALA A 112 -6.86 1.87 8.04
CA ALA A 112 -8.29 2.13 7.94
C ALA A 112 -8.63 2.98 6.72
N ASP A 113 -9.89 2.87 6.29
CA ASP A 113 -10.51 3.78 5.35
C ASP A 113 -11.02 5.06 6.05
N VAL A 114 -11.49 6.02 5.27
CA VAL A 114 -12.02 7.30 5.79
C VAL A 114 -13.37 7.12 6.51
N ALA A 115 -14.11 6.06 6.20
CA ALA A 115 -15.35 5.70 6.90
C ALA A 115 -15.13 5.03 8.27
N GLY A 116 -13.88 4.67 8.58
CA GLY A 116 -13.45 4.08 9.84
C GLY A 116 -13.38 2.54 9.85
N SER A 117 -13.60 1.85 8.73
CA SER A 117 -13.36 0.40 8.66
C SER A 117 -11.86 0.14 8.60
N ALA A 118 -11.38 -0.84 9.38
CA ALA A 118 -9.96 -1.14 9.49
C ALA A 118 -9.64 -2.58 9.12
N VAL A 119 -8.43 -2.78 8.58
CA VAL A 119 -7.87 -4.09 8.24
C VAL A 119 -6.47 -4.23 8.86
N ALA A 120 -6.10 -5.47 9.16
CA ALA A 120 -4.74 -5.81 9.55
C ALA A 120 -4.23 -7.03 8.76
N SER A 121 -2.94 -7.04 8.47
CA SER A 121 -2.23 -8.13 7.79
C SER A 121 -0.91 -8.41 8.50
N SER A 122 -0.45 -9.66 8.43
CA SER A 122 0.84 -10.07 8.98
C SER A 122 1.53 -11.03 8.04
N ALA A 123 2.84 -10.86 7.88
CA ALA A 123 3.66 -11.76 7.11
C ALA A 123 4.98 -12.03 7.84
N THR A 124 5.52 -13.22 7.62
CA THR A 124 6.85 -13.61 8.11
C THR A 124 7.73 -13.91 6.92
N PHE A 125 8.91 -13.31 6.88
CA PHE A 125 9.92 -13.54 5.85
C PHE A 125 11.26 -13.90 6.51
N THR A 126 12.16 -14.49 5.74
CA THR A 126 13.51 -14.86 6.21
C THR A 126 14.54 -14.02 5.48
N VAL A 127 15.42 -13.35 6.22
CA VAL A 127 16.63 -12.76 5.66
C VAL A 127 17.72 -13.82 5.64
N ASP A 128 18.25 -14.14 4.46
CA ASP A 128 19.33 -15.12 4.28
C ASP A 128 20.26 -14.65 3.15
N THR A 129 21.51 -14.28 3.50
CA THR A 129 22.49 -13.74 2.54
C THR A 129 23.52 -14.77 2.06
N ASN A 130 23.14 -16.05 2.02
CA ASN A 130 24.04 -17.13 1.60
C ASN A 130 24.44 -17.05 0.10
N ALA A 131 25.48 -17.80 -0.29
CA ALA A 131 26.01 -17.80 -1.65
C ALA A 131 25.07 -18.42 -2.71
N ALA A 132 23.94 -19.02 -2.31
CA ALA A 132 22.93 -19.59 -3.21
C ALA A 132 21.80 -18.61 -3.55
N CYS A 133 21.90 -17.36 -3.10
CA CYS A 133 20.97 -16.29 -3.46
C CYS A 133 20.94 -16.03 -4.98
N PRO A 134 19.75 -15.88 -5.59
CA PRO A 134 19.64 -15.56 -7.01
C PRO A 134 20.26 -14.18 -7.27
N THR A 135 20.98 -14.06 -8.39
CA THR A 135 21.67 -12.82 -8.76
C THR A 135 21.13 -12.28 -10.08
N ILE A 136 21.09 -10.94 -10.18
CA ILE A 136 20.95 -10.23 -11.45
C ILE A 136 22.25 -9.46 -11.66
N THR A 137 22.89 -9.67 -12.80
CA THR A 137 24.13 -9.00 -13.20
C THR A 137 23.91 -8.17 -14.46
N ASP A 138 24.94 -7.45 -14.90
CA ASP A 138 24.98 -6.75 -16.19
C ASP A 138 23.80 -5.78 -16.40
N LEU A 139 23.38 -5.09 -15.32
CA LEU A 139 22.42 -4.00 -15.44
C LEU A 139 23.01 -2.92 -16.36
N ASN A 140 22.27 -2.55 -17.40
CA ASN A 140 22.71 -1.53 -18.37
C ASN A 140 22.60 -0.09 -17.83
N ILE A 141 22.08 0.09 -16.62
CA ILE A 141 21.94 1.37 -15.92
C ILE A 141 22.49 1.20 -14.51
N ALA A 142 23.29 2.16 -14.04
CA ALA A 142 23.91 2.15 -12.72
C ALA A 142 23.18 3.08 -11.74
N ASP A 143 23.41 2.86 -10.45
CA ASP A 143 22.88 3.75 -9.40
C ASP A 143 23.38 5.20 -9.59
N GLY A 144 22.49 6.16 -9.33
CA GLY A 144 22.75 7.59 -9.53
C GLY A 144 22.88 8.04 -11.00
N THR A 145 22.53 7.20 -11.98
CA THR A 145 22.52 7.61 -13.40
C THR A 145 21.42 8.66 -13.63
N GLU A 146 21.82 9.89 -13.92
CA GLU A 146 20.89 10.91 -14.43
C GLU A 146 20.62 10.67 -15.91
N LEU A 147 19.36 10.42 -16.26
CA LEU A 147 18.92 10.26 -17.65
C LEU A 147 18.27 11.55 -18.15
N PRO A 148 18.47 11.94 -19.42
CA PRO A 148 17.73 13.06 -20.00
C PRO A 148 16.22 12.75 -20.03
N ASP A 149 15.41 13.80 -20.18
CA ASP A 149 13.96 13.62 -20.41
C ASP A 149 13.75 12.79 -21.68
N VAL A 150 13.23 11.57 -21.51
CA VAL A 150 13.02 10.58 -22.57
C VAL A 150 11.66 9.94 -22.37
N GLU A 151 10.97 9.64 -23.49
CA GLU A 151 9.66 8.99 -23.46
C GLU A 151 9.71 7.57 -22.86
N ALA A 152 10.88 6.93 -22.86
CA ALA A 152 11.06 5.60 -22.28
C ALA A 152 12.50 5.37 -21.79
N VAL A 153 12.62 4.67 -20.66
CA VAL A 153 13.88 4.14 -20.12
C VAL A 153 13.89 2.61 -20.29
N TRP A 154 14.91 2.10 -20.97
CA TRP A 154 15.10 0.65 -21.15
C TRP A 154 16.14 0.12 -20.17
N VAL A 155 15.68 -0.66 -19.19
CA VAL A 155 16.56 -1.40 -18.26
C VAL A 155 16.66 -2.85 -18.72
N GLN A 156 17.89 -3.36 -18.85
CA GLN A 156 18.19 -4.76 -19.14
C GLN A 156 19.17 -5.29 -18.11
N GLY A 157 19.13 -6.60 -17.87
CA GLY A 157 20.07 -7.31 -17.01
C GLY A 157 20.09 -8.81 -17.34
N LYS A 158 21.06 -9.52 -16.77
CA LYS A 158 21.24 -10.96 -16.94
C LYS A 158 20.90 -11.69 -15.65
N ARG A 159 20.14 -12.78 -15.76
CA ARG A 159 19.88 -13.69 -14.65
C ARG A 159 21.11 -14.56 -14.38
N GLY A 160 21.46 -14.76 -13.11
CA GLY A 160 22.57 -15.60 -12.69
C GLY A 160 22.35 -17.09 -12.98
N ASP A 161 21.09 -17.54 -12.97
CA ASP A 161 20.71 -18.94 -13.26
C ASP A 161 19.30 -19.07 -13.86
N THR A 162 18.89 -20.32 -14.14
CA THR A 162 17.58 -20.66 -14.72
C THR A 162 16.42 -20.65 -13.72
N ASN A 163 16.70 -20.61 -12.41
CA ASN A 163 15.69 -20.54 -11.34
C ASN A 163 15.41 -19.11 -10.89
N THR A 164 16.17 -18.15 -11.38
CA THR A 164 15.97 -16.74 -11.10
C THR A 164 14.81 -16.20 -11.94
N SER A 165 13.86 -15.54 -11.31
CA SER A 165 12.95 -14.60 -11.98
C SER A 165 13.45 -13.18 -11.69
N ALA A 166 13.42 -12.32 -12.70
CA ALA A 166 13.76 -10.90 -12.56
C ALA A 166 12.50 -10.08 -12.82
N SER A 167 12.11 -9.26 -11.85
CA SER A 167 11.12 -8.21 -12.03
C SER A 167 11.81 -6.86 -11.82
N PHE A 168 11.37 -5.86 -12.57
CA PHE A 168 11.82 -4.48 -12.43
C PHE A 168 10.63 -3.65 -12.01
N THR A 169 10.79 -2.84 -10.96
CA THR A 169 9.77 -1.88 -10.52
C THR A 169 10.36 -0.50 -10.66
N VAL A 170 9.63 0.40 -11.33
CA VAL A 170 9.97 1.82 -11.36
C VAL A 170 9.22 2.48 -10.20
N ASN A 171 9.94 2.88 -9.17
CA ASN A 171 9.38 3.78 -8.16
C ASN A 171 9.42 5.19 -8.73
N PHE A 172 8.32 5.64 -9.32
CA PHE A 172 8.12 7.07 -9.50
C PHE A 172 7.88 7.63 -8.10
N GLY A 173 8.91 8.21 -7.49
CA GLY A 173 8.67 9.12 -6.37
C GLY A 173 7.66 10.16 -6.85
N SER A 174 6.55 10.33 -6.14
CA SER A 174 5.75 11.54 -6.32
C SER A 174 6.62 12.75 -5.93
N PRO A 175 6.54 13.88 -6.66
CA PRO A 175 7.46 15.04 -6.57
C PRO A 175 7.67 15.60 -5.16
#